data_AF-A0A9X2FB84-F1
#
_entry.id   AF-A0A9X2FB84-F1
#
_cell.length_a   1.000
_cell.length_b   1.000
_cell.length_c   1.000
_cell.angle_alpha   90.00
_cell.angle_beta   90.00
_cell.angle_gamma   90.00
#
_symmetry.space_group_name_H-M   'P 1'
#
loop_
_entity.id
_entity.type
_entity.pdbx_description
1 polymer ?
#
loop_
_entity_poly.entity_id
_entity_poly.type
_entity_poly.pdbx_seq_one_letter_code
_entity_poly.pdbx_strand_id
1 'polypeptide(L)'
;MRSRVLLFALSLAFATTAQAVEIVLKYDYDTQNFFNTGSSNGQKARATLEAAADFYSEILTDTLDRIETPDPFYSQAFNGVATWEWQAGFTHPGTGGSVTLYDLTIPQNEFWIYVGARSLSGSTLGYGGTSSPGYSYGGDGGFSSSEISQINSISDDFVDAVTTRGELSGYVSWGGSLTFDNDTSTTWNYDYSVNPTSNQNDLYSVAIHEMGHVLGLGTSSQWTGLVDVSNNVFTGSNSIASYGTYPPATTGHWADGTMSVRYGTNVAQETALDPTLRRGDRKHLTDLDAAALKDIGWSVTPPDLSQPGDFNGDGQVDIADYVVWRNNLGSSNELAIHNNGNGGGITAADYTIWKNNFGQSQGAFSGLAGPTSVPEPTALSIAVVCFGGLCLGRARQGKH
;
A
#
# COMPACT_ATOMS: atom_id res chain seq x y z
N MET A 1 -19.29 59.57 -3.55
CA MET A 1 -19.04 58.65 -2.42
C MET A 1 -19.06 57.23 -2.97
N ARG A 2 -18.04 56.44 -2.61
CA ARG A 2 -17.61 55.20 -3.30
C ARG A 2 -18.61 54.06 -3.09
N SER A 3 -19.18 53.53 -4.17
CA SER A 3 -19.98 52.30 -4.15
C SER A 3 -19.03 51.10 -4.21
N ARG A 4 -19.07 50.25 -3.18
CA ARG A 4 -18.18 49.09 -3.02
C ARG A 4 -18.69 47.93 -3.89
N VAL A 5 -17.85 47.47 -4.81
CA VAL A 5 -18.05 46.20 -5.52
C VAL A 5 -17.77 45.07 -4.52
N LEU A 6 -18.78 44.28 -4.18
CA LEU A 6 -18.58 43.00 -3.50
C LEU A 6 -18.06 41.99 -4.53
N LEU A 7 -16.79 41.61 -4.43
CA LEU A 7 -16.31 40.37 -5.04
C LEU A 7 -16.80 39.21 -4.17
N PHE A 8 -17.68 38.38 -4.74
CA PHE A 8 -17.91 37.03 -4.23
C PHE A 8 -16.71 36.18 -4.63
N ALA A 9 -15.84 35.86 -3.67
CA ALA A 9 -14.84 34.82 -3.84
C ALA A 9 -15.57 33.47 -3.76
N LEU A 10 -15.69 32.80 -4.89
CA LEU A 10 -16.15 31.42 -4.97
C LEU A 10 -15.00 30.54 -4.46
N SER A 11 -15.02 30.18 -3.18
CA SER A 11 -14.13 29.17 -2.63
C SER A 11 -14.53 27.82 -3.24
N LEU A 12 -13.75 27.31 -4.19
CA LEU A 12 -13.75 25.88 -4.48
C LEU A 12 -13.28 25.19 -3.21
N ALA A 13 -14.21 24.54 -2.51
CA ALA A 13 -13.86 23.53 -1.53
C ALA A 13 -13.19 22.40 -2.32
N PHE A 14 -11.87 22.29 -2.24
CA PHE A 14 -11.22 21.02 -2.51
C PHE A 14 -11.79 20.05 -1.49
N ALA A 15 -12.48 19.01 -1.95
CA ALA A 15 -12.73 17.85 -1.13
C ALA A 15 -11.34 17.35 -0.72
N THR A 16 -10.97 17.56 0.55
CA THR A 16 -9.85 16.84 1.13
C THR A 16 -10.20 15.37 0.99
N THR A 17 -9.38 14.64 0.22
CA THR A 17 -9.43 13.18 0.16
C THR A 17 -9.55 12.67 1.60
N ALA A 18 -10.52 11.78 1.85
CA ALA A 18 -10.70 11.19 3.17
C ALA A 18 -9.36 10.67 3.67
N GLN A 19 -9.02 10.97 4.93
CA GLN A 19 -7.76 10.52 5.52
C GLN A 19 -7.80 8.99 5.61
N ALA A 20 -6.84 8.34 4.97
CA ALA A 20 -6.75 6.88 4.78
C ALA A 20 -5.51 6.33 5.50
N VAL A 21 -5.51 5.03 5.78
CA VAL A 21 -4.36 4.33 6.37
C VAL A 21 -3.15 4.41 5.44
N GLU A 22 -2.00 4.81 5.95
CA GLU A 22 -0.73 4.83 5.21
C GLU A 22 0.17 3.70 5.72
N ILE A 23 0.41 2.68 4.91
CA ILE A 23 1.36 1.61 5.24
C ILE A 23 2.78 2.13 5.00
N VAL A 24 3.52 2.31 6.09
CA VAL A 24 4.90 2.81 6.06
C VAL A 24 5.89 1.66 6.27
N LEU A 25 6.68 1.40 5.24
CA LEU A 25 7.71 0.37 5.26
C LEU A 25 9.00 0.87 5.93
N LYS A 26 9.48 0.12 6.92
CA LYS A 26 10.71 0.41 7.67
C LYS A 26 11.76 -0.66 7.39
N TYR A 27 12.88 -0.27 6.80
CA TYR A 27 13.95 -1.20 6.36
C TYR A 27 15.12 -1.31 7.36
N ASP A 28 14.99 -0.75 8.56
CA ASP A 28 16.05 -0.71 9.58
C ASP A 28 16.55 -2.11 10.00
N TYR A 29 15.73 -3.14 9.76
CA TYR A 29 16.00 -4.54 10.11
C TYR A 29 16.28 -5.45 8.91
N ASP A 30 16.54 -4.89 7.72
CA ASP A 30 17.05 -5.63 6.55
C ASP A 30 18.55 -5.98 6.70
N THR A 31 18.86 -6.81 7.69
CA THR A 31 20.26 -7.15 8.02
C THR A 31 20.95 -8.01 6.97
N GLN A 32 20.20 -8.59 6.03
CA GLN A 32 20.71 -9.41 4.92
C GLN A 32 20.85 -8.64 3.60
N ASN A 33 20.54 -7.34 3.59
CA ASN A 33 20.65 -6.46 2.41
C ASN A 33 19.79 -6.89 1.21
N PHE A 34 18.68 -7.58 1.44
CA PHE A 34 17.78 -8.02 0.37
C PHE A 34 17.13 -6.82 -0.33
N PHE A 35 16.87 -5.76 0.43
CA PHE A 35 16.29 -4.49 -0.01
C PHE A 35 17.34 -3.39 -0.15
N ASN A 36 18.62 -3.74 -0.37
CA ASN A 36 19.67 -2.75 -0.50
C ASN A 36 19.58 -1.98 -1.83
N THR A 37 19.29 -0.68 -1.75
CA THR A 37 19.15 0.24 -2.89
C THR A 37 20.45 0.49 -3.66
N GLY A 38 21.60 0.03 -3.15
CA GLY A 38 22.86 -0.01 -3.89
C GLY A 38 22.94 -1.13 -4.93
N SER A 39 21.98 -2.06 -4.97
CA SER A 39 21.90 -3.16 -5.93
C SER A 39 20.65 -3.05 -6.81
N SER A 40 20.72 -3.54 -8.06
CA SER A 40 19.56 -3.51 -8.96
C SER A 40 18.38 -4.34 -8.44
N ASN A 41 18.65 -5.52 -7.87
CA ASN A 41 17.58 -6.35 -7.28
C ASN A 41 16.99 -5.69 -6.03
N GLY A 42 17.81 -5.11 -5.15
CA GLY A 42 17.29 -4.45 -3.95
C GLY A 42 16.47 -3.19 -4.25
N GLN A 43 16.81 -2.44 -5.30
CA GLN A 43 15.98 -1.33 -5.81
C GLN A 43 14.60 -1.84 -6.27
N LYS A 44 14.59 -2.90 -7.09
CA LYS A 44 13.35 -3.52 -7.59
C LYS A 44 12.52 -4.12 -6.45
N ALA A 45 13.17 -4.78 -5.49
CA ALA A 45 12.52 -5.36 -4.32
C ALA A 45 11.81 -4.28 -3.49
N ARG A 46 12.46 -3.14 -3.22
CA ARG A 46 11.82 -2.03 -2.51
C ARG A 46 10.64 -1.46 -3.27
N ALA A 47 10.81 -1.15 -4.55
CA ALA A 47 9.74 -0.64 -5.39
C ALA A 47 8.53 -1.60 -5.45
N THR A 48 8.78 -2.91 -5.46
CA THR A 48 7.74 -3.94 -5.41
C THR A 48 6.97 -3.96 -4.10
N LEU A 49 7.65 -3.83 -2.96
CA LEU A 49 6.98 -3.78 -1.67
C LEU A 49 6.26 -2.46 -1.45
N GLU A 50 6.84 -1.35 -1.90
CA GLU A 50 6.19 -0.03 -1.92
C GLU A 50 4.90 -0.09 -2.74
N ALA A 51 4.91 -0.69 -3.93
CA ALA A 51 3.70 -0.90 -4.72
C ALA A 51 2.62 -1.76 -4.03
N ALA A 52 3.02 -2.75 -3.23
CA ALA A 52 2.07 -3.54 -2.44
C ALA A 52 1.50 -2.75 -1.25
N ALA A 53 2.34 -1.95 -0.58
CA ALA A 53 1.95 -1.08 0.53
C ALA A 53 1.02 0.05 0.05
N ASP A 54 1.34 0.67 -1.08
CA ASP A 54 0.53 1.71 -1.73
C ASP A 54 -0.86 1.17 -2.08
N PHE A 55 -0.92 -0.04 -2.66
CA PHE A 55 -2.19 -0.70 -2.97
C PHE A 55 -3.07 -0.88 -1.71
N TYR A 56 -2.52 -1.37 -0.60
CA TYR A 56 -3.30 -1.49 0.64
C TYR A 56 -3.69 -0.12 1.21
N SER A 57 -2.78 0.85 1.17
CA SER A 57 -3.04 2.22 1.65
C SER A 57 -4.14 2.93 0.85
N GLU A 58 -4.26 2.60 -0.43
CA GLU A 58 -5.33 3.11 -1.31
C GLU A 58 -6.71 2.54 -0.92
N ILE A 59 -6.78 1.26 -0.58
CA ILE A 59 -8.07 0.58 -0.34
C ILE A 59 -8.56 0.69 1.11
N LEU A 60 -7.67 0.92 2.08
CA LEU A 60 -8.00 1.05 3.50
C LEU A 60 -8.43 2.49 3.82
N THR A 61 -9.68 2.66 4.23
CA THR A 61 -10.31 3.98 4.42
C THR A 61 -10.53 4.35 5.88
N ASP A 62 -10.08 3.50 6.80
CA ASP A 62 -10.09 3.72 8.24
C ASP A 62 -9.23 4.94 8.63
N THR A 63 -9.52 5.53 9.80
CA THR A 63 -8.74 6.63 10.36
C THR A 63 -8.14 6.14 11.67
N LEU A 64 -6.81 6.03 11.71
CA LEU A 64 -6.12 5.49 12.86
C LEU A 64 -5.57 6.61 13.72
N ASP A 65 -5.90 6.60 15.01
CA ASP A 65 -5.33 7.55 15.94
C ASP A 65 -3.81 7.40 16.04
N ARG A 66 -3.18 8.53 16.37
CA ARG A 66 -1.75 8.63 16.63
C ARG A 66 -1.42 7.90 17.93
N ILE A 67 -0.29 7.19 17.94
CA ILE A 67 0.29 6.63 19.18
C ILE A 67 1.45 7.52 19.60
N GLU A 68 1.38 8.05 20.81
CA GLU A 68 2.48 8.75 21.48
C GLU A 68 2.36 8.53 22.99
N THR A 69 3.52 8.33 23.64
CA THR A 69 3.60 8.29 25.09
C THR A 69 3.32 9.68 25.68
N PRO A 70 2.35 9.82 26.58
CA PRO A 70 2.09 11.11 27.24
C PRO A 70 3.30 11.64 27.99
N ASP A 71 3.44 12.97 28.01
CA ASP A 71 4.41 13.63 28.88
C ASP A 71 4.13 13.28 30.35
N PRO A 72 5.17 13.15 31.20
CA PRO A 72 4.97 12.92 32.62
C PRO A 72 4.08 13.99 33.27
N PHE A 73 3.11 13.55 34.05
CA PHE A 73 2.21 14.44 34.79
C PHE A 73 2.78 14.74 36.17
N TYR A 74 3.08 16.02 36.45
CA TYR A 74 3.57 16.47 37.75
C TYR A 74 2.45 17.12 38.55
N SER A 75 2.22 16.63 39.77
CA SER A 75 1.26 17.23 40.69
C SER A 75 1.65 18.67 41.03
N GLN A 76 0.66 19.55 41.06
CA GLN A 76 0.78 20.94 41.51
C GLN A 76 0.44 21.09 43.00
N ALA A 77 -0.28 20.11 43.57
CA ALA A 77 -0.72 20.12 44.96
C ALA A 77 0.19 19.32 45.91
N PHE A 78 0.89 18.32 45.37
CA PHE A 78 1.69 17.35 46.12
C PHE A 78 3.00 17.05 45.38
N ASN A 79 3.73 16.03 45.82
CA ASN A 79 4.99 15.58 45.21
C ASN A 79 4.81 14.48 44.17
N GLY A 80 3.59 14.27 43.65
CA GLY A 80 3.29 13.16 42.77
C GLY A 80 3.82 13.33 41.34
N VAL A 81 4.26 12.23 40.73
CA VAL A 81 4.61 12.13 39.31
C VAL A 81 3.98 10.89 38.72
N ALA A 82 3.23 11.03 37.63
CA ALA A 82 2.69 9.92 36.86
C ALA A 82 3.37 9.82 35.48
N THR A 83 3.65 8.60 35.05
CA THR A 83 4.37 8.29 33.81
C THR A 83 3.71 7.12 33.08
N TRP A 84 3.88 7.10 31.77
CA TRP A 84 3.38 6.08 30.86
C TRP A 84 4.55 5.50 30.07
N GLU A 85 4.42 4.26 29.64
CA GLU A 85 5.34 3.58 28.72
C GLU A 85 4.50 2.70 27.79
N TRP A 86 4.88 2.62 26.52
CA TRP A 86 4.40 1.53 25.66
C TRP A 86 5.52 0.84 24.90
N GLN A 87 5.19 -0.38 24.46
CA GLN A 87 6.08 -1.33 23.85
C GLN A 87 5.49 -1.79 22.52
N ALA A 88 6.28 -1.65 21.45
CA ALA A 88 5.99 -2.17 20.13
C ALA A 88 6.80 -3.45 19.90
N GLY A 89 6.19 -4.61 20.15
CA GLY A 89 6.79 -5.92 19.97
C GLY A 89 6.53 -6.51 18.57
N PHE A 90 7.55 -7.07 17.92
CA PHE A 90 7.41 -7.78 16.64
C PHE A 90 8.53 -8.81 16.44
N THR A 91 8.41 -9.65 15.41
CA THR A 91 9.47 -10.60 15.04
C THR A 91 10.47 -9.91 14.12
N HIS A 92 11.76 -9.92 14.49
CA HIS A 92 12.82 -9.35 13.69
C HIS A 92 12.85 -9.98 12.28
N PRO A 93 12.65 -9.22 11.21
CA PRO A 93 12.49 -9.81 9.88
C PRO A 93 13.80 -10.43 9.37
N GLY A 94 14.95 -9.80 9.60
CA GLY A 94 16.26 -10.34 9.21
C GLY A 94 16.88 -11.46 10.07
N THR A 95 16.34 -11.79 11.25
CA THR A 95 16.94 -12.79 12.17
C THR A 95 15.96 -13.80 12.78
N GLY A 96 14.68 -13.46 12.90
CA GLY A 96 13.67 -14.32 13.55
C GLY A 96 13.61 -14.23 15.07
N GLY A 97 14.50 -13.44 15.69
CA GLY A 97 14.38 -13.12 17.11
C GLY A 97 13.23 -12.15 17.38
N SER A 98 12.90 -11.94 18.65
CA SER A 98 11.93 -10.92 19.07
C SER A 98 12.59 -9.54 19.17
N VAL A 99 11.87 -8.50 18.78
CA VAL A 99 12.24 -7.09 18.98
C VAL A 99 11.14 -6.42 19.78
N THR A 100 11.54 -5.58 20.74
CA THR A 100 10.65 -4.68 21.47
C THR A 100 11.24 -3.28 21.39
N LEU A 101 10.49 -2.36 20.80
CA LEU A 101 10.80 -0.93 20.79
C LEU A 101 9.94 -0.24 21.84
N TYR A 102 10.46 0.81 22.45
CA TYR A 102 9.81 1.53 23.55
C TYR A 102 9.47 2.94 23.11
N ASP A 103 8.29 3.41 23.52
CA ASP A 103 7.83 4.79 23.35
C ASP A 103 7.96 5.32 21.92
N LEU A 104 7.65 4.47 20.95
CA LEU A 104 7.58 4.90 19.56
C LEU A 104 6.48 5.95 19.42
N THR A 105 6.72 6.92 18.55
CA THR A 105 5.68 7.81 18.06
C THR A 105 5.26 7.33 16.69
N ILE A 106 4.05 6.81 16.57
CA ILE A 106 3.45 6.41 15.29
C ILE A 106 2.42 7.48 14.93
N PRO A 107 2.67 8.29 13.89
CA PRO A 107 1.75 9.34 13.47
C PRO A 107 0.34 8.83 13.18
N GLN A 108 -0.62 9.75 13.18
CA GLN A 108 -2.00 9.45 12.80
C GLN A 108 -2.02 8.80 11.42
N ASN A 109 -2.86 7.80 11.23
CA ASN A 109 -3.06 7.01 10.01
C ASN A 109 -1.86 6.17 9.55
N GLU A 110 -0.65 6.35 10.08
CA GLU A 110 0.49 5.50 9.71
C GLU A 110 0.37 4.10 10.34
N PHE A 111 0.64 3.07 9.54
CA PHE A 111 0.72 1.67 9.94
C PHE A 111 2.10 1.12 9.59
N TRP A 112 2.93 0.83 10.60
CA TRP A 112 4.35 0.59 10.38
C TRP A 112 4.67 -0.89 10.18
N ILE A 113 5.35 -1.22 9.08
CA ILE A 113 5.79 -2.58 8.80
C ILE A 113 7.31 -2.63 8.71
N TYR A 114 7.95 -3.37 9.62
CA TYR A 114 9.38 -3.62 9.58
C TYR A 114 9.71 -4.74 8.61
N VAL A 115 10.54 -4.46 7.62
CA VAL A 115 10.81 -5.34 6.48
C VAL A 115 12.25 -5.84 6.52
N GLY A 116 12.44 -7.08 6.10
CA GLY A 116 13.76 -7.67 5.88
C GLY A 116 13.65 -9.03 5.21
N ALA A 117 14.75 -9.75 5.14
CA ALA A 117 14.76 -11.11 4.61
C ALA A 117 15.73 -11.97 5.40
N ARG A 118 15.47 -13.27 5.44
CA ARG A 118 16.36 -14.28 6.03
C ARG A 118 16.11 -15.62 5.36
N SER A 119 16.98 -16.60 5.59
CA SER A 119 16.71 -17.96 5.13
C SER A 119 15.50 -18.54 5.87
N LEU A 120 14.49 -18.96 5.12
CA LEU A 120 13.30 -19.65 5.61
C LEU A 120 13.40 -21.14 5.29
N SER A 121 12.75 -21.98 6.09
CA SER A 121 12.81 -23.43 5.91
C SER A 121 11.74 -23.93 4.95
N GLY A 122 12.08 -24.92 4.12
CA GLY A 122 11.10 -25.62 3.28
C GLY A 122 10.75 -24.81 2.03
N SER A 123 9.46 -24.70 1.73
CA SER A 123 8.95 -23.97 0.55
C SER A 123 8.35 -22.61 0.90
N THR A 124 8.53 -22.14 2.14
CA THR A 124 7.98 -20.86 2.58
C THR A 124 8.72 -19.70 1.92
N LEU A 125 7.98 -18.81 1.26
CA LEU A 125 8.53 -17.65 0.55
C LEU A 125 8.55 -16.38 1.39
N GLY A 126 7.69 -16.28 2.41
CA GLY A 126 7.62 -15.15 3.31
C GLY A 126 6.87 -15.47 4.60
N TYR A 127 6.89 -14.50 5.53
CA TYR A 127 6.00 -14.46 6.68
C TYR A 127 5.59 -13.01 6.99
N GLY A 128 4.29 -12.81 7.16
CA GLY A 128 3.66 -11.65 7.77
C GLY A 128 3.43 -11.88 9.25
N GLY A 129 4.24 -11.22 10.07
CA GLY A 129 4.14 -11.27 11.53
C GLY A 129 3.26 -10.14 12.06
N THR A 130 2.30 -10.48 12.91
CA THR A 130 1.52 -9.50 13.66
C THR A 130 2.38 -8.80 14.71
N SER A 131 1.87 -7.67 15.22
CA SER A 131 2.49 -6.99 16.36
C SER A 131 2.04 -7.60 17.70
N SER A 132 2.78 -7.24 18.75
CA SER A 132 2.45 -7.48 20.15
C SER A 132 2.62 -6.16 20.90
N PRO A 133 1.55 -5.35 21.07
CA PRO A 133 1.62 -4.15 21.89
C PRO A 133 1.72 -4.49 23.38
N GLY A 134 2.44 -3.66 24.12
CA GLY A 134 2.42 -3.64 25.59
C GLY A 134 2.31 -2.21 26.07
N TYR A 135 1.70 -1.98 27.23
CA TYR A 135 1.67 -0.66 27.85
C TYR A 135 1.69 -0.78 29.37
N SER A 136 2.18 0.26 30.02
CA SER A 136 2.08 0.41 31.46
C SER A 136 1.96 1.89 31.81
N TYR A 137 1.34 2.16 32.95
CA TYR A 137 1.36 3.47 33.55
C TYR A 137 1.40 3.34 35.06
N GLY A 138 2.01 4.31 35.72
CA GLY A 138 2.20 4.30 37.15
C GLY A 138 2.42 5.69 37.69
N GLY A 139 2.23 5.84 39.00
CA GLY A 139 2.51 7.09 39.69
C GLY A 139 3.23 6.83 41.01
N ASP A 140 4.13 7.75 41.35
CA ASP A 140 4.75 7.84 42.67
C ASP A 140 4.30 9.14 43.36
N GLY A 141 4.32 9.16 44.69
CA GLY A 141 3.90 10.31 45.50
C GLY A 141 2.38 10.51 45.62
N GLY A 142 1.98 11.70 46.11
CA GLY A 142 0.57 12.05 46.32
C GLY A 142 -0.03 12.84 45.15
N PHE A 143 -1.34 12.73 44.97
CA PHE A 143 -2.12 13.53 44.01
C PHE A 143 -3.43 13.98 44.64
N SER A 144 -3.94 15.13 44.22
CA SER A 144 -5.31 15.55 44.53
C SER A 144 -6.33 14.75 43.73
N SER A 145 -7.59 14.71 44.18
CA SER A 145 -8.65 13.98 43.47
C SER A 145 -8.91 14.49 42.05
N SER A 146 -8.72 15.79 41.79
CA SER A 146 -8.83 16.37 40.45
C SER A 146 -7.68 15.93 39.54
N GLU A 147 -6.46 15.85 40.07
CA GLU A 147 -5.30 15.36 39.31
C GLU A 147 -5.43 13.87 39.01
N ILE A 148 -5.93 13.06 39.95
CA ILE A 148 -6.23 11.64 39.70
C ILE A 148 -7.23 11.47 38.55
N SER A 149 -8.26 12.32 38.50
CA SER A 149 -9.25 12.26 37.42
C SER A 149 -8.62 12.62 36.06
N GLN A 150 -7.68 13.57 36.03
CA GLN A 150 -6.93 13.92 34.82
C GLN A 150 -5.99 12.79 34.38
N ILE A 151 -5.24 12.21 35.33
CA ILE A 151 -4.34 11.07 35.07
C ILE A 151 -5.11 9.88 34.51
N ASN A 152 -6.28 9.57 35.07
CA ASN A 152 -7.13 8.50 34.55
C ASN A 152 -7.58 8.79 33.11
N SER A 153 -8.03 10.02 32.82
CA SER A 153 -8.40 10.41 31.45
C SER A 153 -7.24 10.27 30.46
N ILE A 154 -6.04 10.75 30.83
CA ILE A 154 -4.83 10.60 29.99
C ILE A 154 -4.51 9.12 29.77
N SER A 155 -4.66 8.31 30.81
CA SER A 155 -4.37 6.87 30.75
C SER A 155 -5.36 6.14 29.86
N ASP A 156 -6.65 6.46 29.96
CA ASP A 156 -7.70 5.89 29.11
C ASP A 156 -7.45 6.25 27.64
N ASP A 157 -7.21 7.53 27.33
CA ASP A 157 -6.89 8.00 25.97
C ASP A 157 -5.63 7.30 25.40
N PHE A 158 -4.59 7.13 26.24
CA PHE A 158 -3.36 6.44 25.84
C PHE A 158 -3.56 4.96 25.58
N VAL A 159 -4.31 4.28 26.45
CA VAL A 159 -4.63 2.86 26.28
C VAL A 159 -5.47 2.65 25.02
N ASP A 160 -6.44 3.52 24.77
CA ASP A 160 -7.26 3.50 23.56
C ASP A 160 -6.38 3.70 22.32
N ALA A 161 -5.47 4.68 22.33
CA ALA A 161 -4.51 4.91 21.24
C ALA A 161 -3.63 3.67 20.98
N VAL A 162 -3.11 2.99 22.01
CA VAL A 162 -2.24 1.81 21.83
C VAL A 162 -3.02 0.56 21.40
N THR A 163 -4.24 0.38 21.87
CA THR A 163 -4.99 -0.89 21.72
C THR A 163 -6.01 -0.88 20.59
N THR A 164 -6.66 0.25 20.36
CA THR A 164 -7.78 0.37 19.40
C THR A 164 -7.54 1.43 18.33
N ARG A 165 -6.59 2.35 18.54
CA ARG A 165 -6.30 3.44 17.60
C ARG A 165 -7.54 4.20 17.13
N GLY A 166 -8.54 4.37 18.01
CA GLY A 166 -9.79 5.05 17.69
C GLY A 166 -10.85 4.18 17.02
N GLU A 167 -10.53 2.94 16.66
CA GLU A 167 -11.48 2.01 16.05
C GLU A 167 -12.41 1.37 17.09
N LEU A 168 -13.71 1.33 16.79
CA LEU A 168 -14.72 0.87 17.75
C LEU A 168 -14.76 -0.66 17.90
N SER A 169 -14.31 -1.40 16.89
CA SER A 169 -14.35 -2.87 16.85
C SER A 169 -13.49 -3.40 15.72
N GLY A 170 -13.18 -4.70 15.76
CA GLY A 170 -12.43 -5.36 14.69
C GLY A 170 -10.98 -5.62 15.06
N TYR A 171 -10.19 -5.98 14.06
CA TYR A 171 -8.75 -6.13 14.17
C TYR A 171 -8.10 -4.75 14.08
N VAL A 172 -7.22 -4.47 15.03
CA VAL A 172 -6.40 -3.26 15.05
C VAL A 172 -4.98 -3.64 15.42
N SER A 173 -4.02 -2.98 14.79
CA SER A 173 -2.62 -3.08 15.13
C SER A 173 -1.93 -1.74 14.87
N TRP A 174 -0.81 -1.49 15.56
CA TRP A 174 0.09 -0.40 15.20
C TRP A 174 0.93 -0.70 13.96
N GLY A 175 1.07 -1.99 13.62
CA GLY A 175 2.03 -2.43 12.63
C GLY A 175 2.34 -3.92 12.64
N GLY A 176 3.53 -4.27 12.18
CA GLY A 176 4.05 -5.64 12.22
C GLY A 176 5.38 -5.79 11.51
N SER A 177 5.64 -6.99 11.01
CA SER A 177 6.88 -7.29 10.29
C SER A 177 6.64 -8.17 9.07
N LEU A 178 7.41 -7.95 8.02
CA LEU A 178 7.47 -8.80 6.83
C LEU A 178 8.88 -9.37 6.67
N THR A 179 8.97 -10.68 6.51
CA THR A 179 10.21 -11.35 6.11
C THR A 179 10.02 -12.15 4.85
N PHE A 180 11.04 -12.15 3.99
CA PHE A 180 11.07 -12.90 2.75
C PHE A 180 12.21 -13.92 2.77
N ASP A 181 12.04 -15.00 2.03
CA ASP A 181 13.07 -16.00 1.91
C ASP A 181 14.31 -15.48 1.16
N ASN A 182 15.46 -15.71 1.77
CA ASN A 182 16.77 -15.40 1.26
C ASN A 182 17.77 -16.53 1.57
N ASP A 183 17.35 -17.77 1.35
CA ASP A 183 18.20 -18.96 1.49
C ASP A 183 19.10 -19.24 0.27
N THR A 184 19.07 -18.35 -0.74
CA THR A 184 19.74 -18.41 -2.05
C THR A 184 19.18 -19.43 -3.06
N SER A 185 18.23 -20.27 -2.67
CA SER A 185 17.55 -21.23 -3.54
C SER A 185 16.31 -20.63 -4.22
N THR A 186 15.68 -19.63 -3.59
CA THR A 186 14.52 -18.94 -4.15
C THR A 186 14.89 -18.07 -5.35
N THR A 187 14.32 -18.41 -6.51
CA THR A 187 14.44 -17.62 -7.73
C THR A 187 13.31 -16.60 -7.77
N TRP A 188 13.61 -15.35 -7.39
CA TRP A 188 12.63 -14.26 -7.34
C TRP A 188 12.45 -13.56 -8.70
N ASN A 189 11.21 -13.17 -8.98
CA ASN A 189 10.91 -11.98 -9.77
C ASN A 189 10.80 -10.80 -8.81
N TYR A 190 11.82 -9.93 -8.82
CA TYR A 190 11.88 -8.76 -7.94
C TYR A 190 11.09 -7.56 -8.47
N ASP A 191 10.70 -7.58 -9.74
CA ASP A 191 10.18 -6.43 -10.46
C ASP A 191 8.68 -6.58 -10.70
N TYR A 192 7.87 -5.88 -9.91
CA TYR A 192 6.42 -5.93 -10.05
C TYR A 192 5.92 -5.42 -11.41
N SER A 193 6.71 -4.62 -12.14
CA SER A 193 6.32 -4.10 -13.47
C SER A 193 6.43 -5.14 -14.59
N VAL A 194 7.07 -6.28 -14.32
CA VAL A 194 7.28 -7.36 -15.30
C VAL A 194 6.70 -8.65 -14.75
N ASN A 195 5.89 -9.34 -15.56
CA ASN A 195 5.33 -10.63 -15.14
C ASN A 195 6.44 -11.67 -14.89
N PRO A 196 6.30 -12.51 -13.85
CA PRO A 196 7.27 -13.56 -13.54
C PRO A 196 7.35 -14.60 -14.67
N THR A 197 8.55 -15.14 -14.92
CA THR A 197 8.73 -16.29 -15.80
C THR A 197 8.35 -17.59 -15.08
N SER A 198 8.12 -18.68 -15.83
CA SER A 198 7.64 -19.97 -15.30
C SER A 198 8.53 -20.63 -14.23
N ASN A 199 9.74 -20.13 -14.00
CA ASN A 199 10.67 -20.62 -12.97
C ASN A 199 10.86 -19.64 -11.79
N GLN A 200 10.17 -18.50 -11.79
CA GLN A 200 10.27 -17.47 -10.77
C GLN A 200 9.10 -17.51 -9.79
N ASN A 201 9.40 -17.29 -8.51
CA ASN A 201 8.39 -16.87 -7.53
C ASN A 201 8.25 -15.35 -7.60
N ASP A 202 7.03 -14.83 -7.54
CA ASP A 202 6.77 -13.39 -7.68
C ASP A 202 6.78 -12.69 -6.32
N LEU A 203 7.69 -11.73 -6.14
CA LEU A 203 7.84 -11.01 -4.87
C LEU A 203 6.60 -10.17 -4.54
N TYR A 204 5.97 -9.57 -5.54
CA TYR A 204 4.76 -8.77 -5.36
C TYR A 204 3.61 -9.63 -4.81
N SER A 205 3.41 -10.80 -5.39
CA SER A 205 2.38 -11.76 -4.95
C SER A 205 2.57 -12.17 -3.49
N VAL A 206 3.81 -12.48 -3.08
CA VAL A 206 4.14 -12.79 -1.69
C VAL A 206 3.93 -11.57 -0.80
N ALA A 207 4.35 -10.37 -1.23
CA ALA A 207 4.14 -9.15 -0.44
C ALA A 207 2.65 -8.87 -0.19
N ILE A 208 1.79 -8.99 -1.21
CA ILE A 208 0.33 -8.83 -1.06
C ILE A 208 -0.24 -9.84 -0.05
N HIS A 209 0.17 -11.11 -0.16
CA HIS A 209 -0.26 -12.18 0.74
C HIS A 209 0.16 -11.90 2.19
N GLU A 210 1.45 -11.69 2.42
CA GLU A 210 2.00 -11.51 3.77
C GLU A 210 1.55 -10.20 4.42
N MET A 211 1.33 -9.13 3.65
CA MET A 211 0.70 -7.91 4.18
C MET A 211 -0.74 -8.17 4.63
N GLY A 212 -1.48 -9.04 3.95
CA GLY A 212 -2.79 -9.51 4.39
C GLY A 212 -2.73 -10.14 5.78
N HIS A 213 -1.70 -10.95 6.05
CA HIS A 213 -1.44 -11.50 7.39
C HIS A 213 -1.09 -10.45 8.43
N VAL A 214 -0.28 -9.44 8.08
CA VAL A 214 0.01 -8.32 8.98
C VAL A 214 -1.26 -7.51 9.32
N LEU A 215 -2.17 -7.38 8.34
CA LEU A 215 -3.48 -6.75 8.47
C LEU A 215 -4.53 -7.67 9.12
N GLY A 216 -4.16 -8.85 9.61
CA GLY A 216 -5.01 -9.69 10.45
C GLY A 216 -5.74 -10.84 9.74
N LEU A 217 -5.65 -10.96 8.41
CA LEU A 217 -6.19 -12.12 7.71
C LEU A 217 -5.41 -13.38 8.13
N GLY A 218 -6.09 -14.44 8.55
CA GLY A 218 -5.42 -15.69 8.96
C GLY A 218 -4.61 -15.63 10.27
N THR A 219 -4.44 -14.45 10.88
CA THR A 219 -3.59 -14.26 12.07
C THR A 219 -4.34 -13.65 13.25
N SER A 220 -5.46 -12.96 12.99
CA SER A 220 -6.27 -12.30 14.01
C SER A 220 -7.24 -13.25 14.71
N SER A 221 -7.66 -12.88 15.93
CA SER A 221 -8.73 -13.58 16.63
C SER A 221 -10.09 -13.37 15.94
N GLN A 222 -10.27 -12.24 15.26
CA GLN A 222 -11.43 -11.90 14.45
C GLN A 222 -11.57 -12.89 13.28
N TRP A 223 -10.50 -13.12 12.51
CA TRP A 223 -10.48 -14.15 11.47
C TRP A 223 -10.77 -15.53 12.05
N THR A 224 -10.04 -15.92 13.11
CA THR A 224 -10.17 -17.25 13.72
C THR A 224 -11.59 -17.50 14.23
N GLY A 225 -12.25 -16.48 14.78
CA GLY A 225 -13.64 -16.54 15.24
C GLY A 225 -14.67 -16.73 14.12
N LEU A 226 -14.28 -16.48 12.86
CA LEU A 226 -15.11 -16.65 11.67
C LEU A 226 -14.80 -17.94 10.90
N VAL A 227 -13.86 -18.77 11.36
CA VAL A 227 -13.58 -20.07 10.74
C VAL A 227 -14.40 -21.16 11.44
N ASP A 228 -15.32 -21.79 10.72
CA ASP A 228 -15.93 -23.05 11.15
C ASP A 228 -14.99 -24.21 10.80
N VAL A 229 -14.12 -24.54 11.74
CA VAL A 229 -13.13 -25.62 11.63
C VAL A 229 -13.76 -27.00 11.44
N SER A 230 -15.03 -27.20 11.82
CA SER A 230 -15.68 -28.51 11.64
C SER A 230 -16.07 -28.75 10.19
N ASN A 231 -16.37 -27.68 9.46
CA ASN A 231 -16.79 -27.72 8.07
C ASN A 231 -15.73 -27.19 7.09
N ASN A 232 -14.60 -26.65 7.59
CA ASN A 232 -13.54 -25.99 6.82
C ASN A 232 -14.06 -24.87 5.94
N VAL A 233 -14.89 -24.00 6.53
CA VAL A 233 -15.45 -22.84 5.84
C VAL A 233 -15.33 -21.57 6.67
N PHE A 234 -15.38 -20.42 6.00
CA PHE A 234 -15.42 -19.10 6.62
C PHE A 234 -16.86 -18.59 6.70
N THR A 235 -17.24 -18.00 7.83
CA THR A 235 -18.60 -17.56 8.13
C THR A 235 -18.79 -16.06 8.11
N GLY A 236 -17.78 -15.31 7.67
CA GLY A 236 -17.84 -13.85 7.49
C GLY A 236 -18.93 -13.46 6.49
N SER A 237 -19.77 -12.50 6.86
CA SER A 237 -20.95 -12.11 6.08
C SER A 237 -20.60 -11.44 4.75
N ASN A 238 -19.54 -10.63 4.72
CA ASN A 238 -19.06 -9.98 3.51
C ASN A 238 -18.42 -11.02 2.59
N SER A 239 -17.60 -11.93 3.12
CA SER A 239 -16.99 -13.01 2.36
C SER A 239 -18.04 -13.96 1.77
N ILE A 240 -19.11 -14.30 2.51
CA ILE A 240 -20.24 -15.08 1.99
C ILE A 240 -20.95 -14.33 0.85
N ALA A 241 -21.19 -13.03 1.00
CA ALA A 241 -21.84 -12.23 -0.03
C ALA A 241 -20.99 -12.14 -1.31
N SER A 242 -19.66 -12.01 -1.16
CA SER A 242 -18.69 -11.97 -2.27
C SER A 242 -18.59 -13.32 -2.99
N TYR A 243 -18.45 -14.42 -2.23
CA TYR A 243 -18.26 -15.77 -2.79
C TYR A 243 -19.57 -16.45 -3.24
N GLY A 244 -20.72 -15.98 -2.74
CA GLY A 244 -22.05 -16.53 -3.01
C GLY A 244 -22.45 -17.72 -2.12
N THR A 245 -21.52 -18.23 -1.30
CA THR A 245 -21.73 -19.29 -0.30
C THR A 245 -20.65 -19.16 0.78
N TYR A 246 -20.63 -20.04 1.78
CA TYR A 246 -19.52 -20.16 2.72
C TYR A 246 -18.21 -20.50 1.98
N PRO A 247 -17.21 -19.60 1.94
CA PRO A 247 -15.96 -19.87 1.26
C PRO A 247 -15.16 -20.96 2.00
N PRO A 248 -14.47 -21.86 1.29
CA PRO A 248 -13.63 -22.86 1.92
C PRO A 248 -12.39 -22.20 2.53
N ALA A 249 -12.14 -22.47 3.81
CA ALA A 249 -11.08 -21.83 4.57
C ALA A 249 -10.54 -22.72 5.68
N THR A 250 -9.32 -22.43 6.09
CA THR A 250 -8.66 -22.96 7.28
C THR A 250 -8.38 -21.83 8.26
N THR A 251 -7.80 -22.14 9.42
CA THR A 251 -7.50 -21.12 10.43
C THR A 251 -6.53 -20.03 9.95
N GLY A 252 -5.72 -20.30 8.93
CA GLY A 252 -4.73 -19.34 8.42
C GLY A 252 -4.98 -18.82 7.00
N HIS A 253 -5.77 -19.50 6.19
CA HIS A 253 -5.84 -19.24 4.74
C HIS A 253 -7.20 -19.59 4.19
N TRP A 254 -7.50 -19.12 2.98
CA TRP A 254 -8.47 -19.81 2.13
C TRP A 254 -7.97 -21.22 1.80
N ALA A 255 -8.85 -22.11 1.35
CA ALA A 255 -8.41 -23.40 0.84
C ALA A 255 -7.59 -23.22 -0.45
N ASP A 256 -6.62 -24.10 -0.68
CA ASP A 256 -5.83 -24.12 -1.92
C ASP A 256 -6.72 -24.20 -3.17
N GLY A 257 -6.45 -23.35 -4.15
CA GLY A 257 -7.21 -23.20 -5.39
C GLY A 257 -8.52 -22.43 -5.25
N THR A 258 -8.76 -21.72 -4.13
CA THR A 258 -9.97 -20.90 -3.97
C THR A 258 -9.95 -19.75 -4.97
N MET A 259 -10.97 -19.68 -5.82
CA MET A 259 -11.09 -18.67 -6.88
C MET A 259 -11.92 -17.48 -6.41
N SER A 260 -11.55 -16.31 -6.90
CA SER A 260 -12.30 -15.06 -6.80
C SER A 260 -12.01 -14.20 -8.04
N VAL A 261 -12.39 -12.93 -8.03
CA VAL A 261 -11.95 -11.92 -9.00
C VAL A 261 -10.97 -10.96 -8.34
N ARG A 262 -9.97 -10.47 -9.09
CA ARG A 262 -9.04 -9.45 -8.62
C ARG A 262 -9.83 -8.21 -8.17
N TYR A 263 -9.44 -7.64 -7.04
CA TYR A 263 -10.24 -6.65 -6.33
C TYR A 263 -10.53 -5.42 -7.19
N GLY A 264 -11.82 -5.13 -7.40
CA GLY A 264 -12.31 -4.03 -8.24
C GLY A 264 -12.42 -4.34 -9.74
N THR A 265 -11.93 -5.50 -10.19
CA THR A 265 -11.92 -5.91 -11.61
C THR A 265 -12.97 -7.00 -11.90
N ASN A 266 -13.02 -7.47 -13.15
CA ASN A 266 -13.75 -8.70 -13.52
C ASN A 266 -12.81 -9.89 -13.83
N VAL A 267 -11.53 -9.80 -13.48
CA VAL A 267 -10.52 -10.80 -13.83
C VAL A 267 -10.46 -11.89 -12.78
N ALA A 268 -10.82 -13.11 -13.16
CA ALA A 268 -10.74 -14.26 -12.26
C ALA A 268 -9.29 -14.65 -11.93
N GLN A 269 -9.03 -14.95 -10.66
CA GLN A 269 -7.73 -15.37 -10.14
C GLN A 269 -7.94 -16.22 -8.87
N GLU A 270 -7.00 -17.10 -8.53
CA GLU A 270 -6.94 -17.65 -7.18
C GLU A 270 -6.78 -16.50 -6.16
N THR A 271 -7.37 -16.65 -4.98
CA THR A 271 -7.29 -15.67 -3.89
C THR A 271 -5.84 -15.38 -3.52
N ALA A 272 -5.55 -14.14 -3.10
CA ALA A 272 -4.22 -13.80 -2.63
C ALA A 272 -3.87 -14.54 -1.34
N LEU A 273 -4.83 -14.78 -0.43
CA LEU A 273 -4.63 -15.55 0.80
C LEU A 273 -4.75 -17.07 0.59
N ASP A 274 -4.55 -17.54 -0.64
CA ASP A 274 -4.31 -18.95 -0.93
C ASP A 274 -2.93 -19.37 -0.37
N PRO A 275 -2.79 -20.54 0.30
CA PRO A 275 -1.53 -20.97 0.88
C PRO A 275 -0.44 -21.33 -0.15
N THR A 276 -0.78 -21.37 -1.44
CA THR A 276 0.17 -21.70 -2.51
C THR A 276 0.35 -20.58 -3.53
N LEU A 277 1.60 -20.43 -3.98
CA LEU A 277 1.96 -19.62 -5.15
C LEU A 277 2.72 -20.50 -6.13
N ARG A 278 2.16 -20.68 -7.32
CA ARG A 278 2.86 -21.40 -8.39
C ARG A 278 3.88 -20.48 -9.04
N ARG A 279 5.04 -21.04 -9.40
CA ARG A 279 6.07 -20.29 -10.13
C ARG A 279 5.55 -19.83 -11.49
N GLY A 280 5.81 -18.57 -11.82
CA GLY A 280 5.30 -17.91 -13.03
C GLY A 280 3.93 -17.28 -12.90
N ASP A 281 3.26 -17.43 -11.75
CA ASP A 281 1.99 -16.75 -11.50
C ASP A 281 2.22 -15.43 -10.77
N ARG A 282 1.40 -14.44 -11.09
CA ARG A 282 1.23 -13.22 -10.31
C ARG A 282 -0.16 -13.21 -9.71
N LYS A 283 -0.24 -13.02 -8.39
CA LYS A 283 -1.48 -12.85 -7.64
C LYS A 283 -1.61 -11.41 -7.12
N HIS A 284 -2.79 -10.85 -7.29
CA HIS A 284 -3.24 -9.60 -6.65
C HIS A 284 -4.32 -9.91 -5.61
N LEU A 285 -4.60 -8.96 -4.72
CA LEU A 285 -5.71 -9.06 -3.78
C LEU A 285 -7.02 -9.28 -4.55
N THR A 286 -7.90 -10.13 -4.04
CA THR A 286 -9.19 -10.44 -4.67
C THR A 286 -10.37 -9.87 -3.89
N ASP A 287 -11.55 -9.81 -4.53
CA ASP A 287 -12.81 -9.42 -3.89
C ASP A 287 -13.11 -10.24 -2.63
N LEU A 288 -12.76 -11.53 -2.60
CA LEU A 288 -12.94 -12.37 -1.42
C LEU A 288 -11.96 -12.02 -0.29
N ASP A 289 -10.69 -11.73 -0.61
CA ASP A 289 -9.71 -11.29 0.38
C ASP A 289 -10.11 -9.93 0.99
N ALA A 290 -10.54 -8.98 0.15
CA ALA A 290 -11.02 -7.68 0.58
C ALA A 290 -12.32 -7.78 1.39
N ALA A 291 -13.22 -8.69 1.03
CA ALA A 291 -14.40 -8.96 1.82
C ALA A 291 -14.07 -9.51 3.22
N ALA A 292 -13.03 -10.34 3.34
CA ALA A 292 -12.58 -10.79 4.65
C ALA A 292 -11.93 -9.68 5.48
N LEU A 293 -11.25 -8.71 4.86
CA LEU A 293 -10.80 -7.50 5.56
C LEU A 293 -11.98 -6.78 6.22
N LYS A 294 -13.11 -6.64 5.51
CA LYS A 294 -14.36 -6.08 6.08
C LYS A 294 -14.89 -6.91 7.24
N ASP A 295 -14.89 -8.23 7.10
CA ASP A 295 -15.40 -9.13 8.14
C ASP A 295 -14.55 -9.09 9.43
N ILE A 296 -13.25 -8.81 9.32
CA ILE A 296 -12.38 -8.60 10.49
C ILE A 296 -12.36 -7.15 10.98
N GLY A 297 -13.06 -6.23 10.31
CA GLY A 297 -13.33 -4.87 10.81
C GLY A 297 -12.68 -3.73 10.04
N TRP A 298 -11.92 -3.97 8.98
CA TRP A 298 -11.37 -2.89 8.15
C TRP A 298 -12.44 -2.28 7.23
N SER A 299 -12.42 -0.97 7.08
CA SER A 299 -13.21 -0.23 6.10
C SER A 299 -12.47 -0.21 4.76
N VAL A 300 -12.91 -1.04 3.80
CA VAL A 300 -12.24 -1.14 2.50
C VAL A 300 -13.11 -0.72 1.31
N THR A 301 -12.50 0.02 0.39
CA THR A 301 -13.07 0.40 -0.91
C THR A 301 -12.23 -0.17 -2.05
N PRO A 302 -12.82 -0.50 -3.22
CA PRO A 302 -12.04 -0.90 -4.38
C PRO A 302 -11.02 0.20 -4.74
N PRO A 303 -9.83 -0.17 -5.25
CA PRO A 303 -8.88 0.81 -5.78
C PRO A 303 -9.55 1.60 -6.91
N ASP A 304 -9.08 2.83 -7.13
CA ASP A 304 -9.51 3.63 -8.27
C ASP A 304 -8.89 3.04 -9.54
N LEU A 305 -9.59 2.08 -10.13
CA LEU A 305 -9.21 1.44 -11.38
C LEU A 305 -9.47 2.32 -12.62
N SER A 306 -9.71 3.63 -12.44
CA SER A 306 -9.90 4.54 -13.57
C SER A 306 -8.57 4.86 -14.26
N GLN A 307 -8.08 3.89 -15.03
CA GLN A 307 -7.01 4.10 -16.00
C GLN A 307 -7.64 4.40 -17.36
N PRO A 308 -7.54 5.63 -17.88
CA PRO A 308 -8.08 5.93 -19.20
C PRO A 308 -7.54 4.96 -20.26
N GLY A 309 -8.46 4.29 -20.95
CA GLY A 309 -8.12 3.27 -21.95
C GLY A 309 -8.14 1.81 -21.46
N ASP A 310 -8.16 1.55 -20.16
CA ASP A 310 -8.37 0.21 -19.57
C ASP A 310 -9.87 -0.10 -19.62
N PHE A 311 -10.32 -0.63 -20.75
CA PHE A 311 -11.73 -0.83 -21.03
C PHE A 311 -12.24 -2.16 -20.50
N ASN A 312 -11.39 -3.13 -20.20
CA ASN A 312 -11.80 -4.39 -19.59
C ASN A 312 -11.66 -4.37 -18.04
N GLY A 313 -11.10 -3.30 -17.50
CA GLY A 313 -10.90 -3.08 -16.07
C GLY A 313 -9.89 -4.05 -15.46
N ASP A 314 -8.91 -4.53 -16.23
CA ASP A 314 -7.89 -5.47 -15.76
C ASP A 314 -6.63 -4.78 -15.23
N GLY A 315 -6.63 -3.46 -15.18
CA GLY A 315 -5.51 -2.63 -14.75
C GLY A 315 -4.41 -2.53 -15.80
N GLN A 316 -4.59 -3.02 -17.02
CA GLN A 316 -3.66 -2.84 -18.14
C GLN A 316 -4.39 -2.22 -19.32
N VAL A 317 -3.65 -1.45 -20.12
CA VAL A 317 -4.16 -0.89 -21.37
C VAL A 317 -3.49 -1.63 -22.53
N ASP A 318 -4.09 -2.72 -22.97
CA ASP A 318 -3.57 -3.60 -24.00
C ASP A 318 -4.60 -3.96 -25.09
N ILE A 319 -4.33 -4.99 -25.88
CA ILE A 319 -5.19 -5.35 -27.01
C ILE A 319 -6.54 -5.94 -26.58
N ALA A 320 -6.67 -6.44 -25.35
CA ALA A 320 -7.92 -6.94 -24.80
C ALA A 320 -8.94 -5.80 -24.64
N ASP A 321 -8.50 -4.60 -24.25
CA ASP A 321 -9.34 -3.41 -24.16
C ASP A 321 -9.92 -3.00 -25.51
N TYR A 322 -9.13 -3.12 -26.57
CA TYR A 322 -9.59 -2.83 -27.92
C TYR A 322 -10.81 -3.68 -28.28
N VAL A 323 -10.82 -4.95 -27.88
CA VAL A 323 -11.95 -5.85 -28.13
C VAL A 323 -13.19 -5.40 -27.35
N VAL A 324 -13.04 -4.98 -26.10
CA VAL A 324 -14.15 -4.46 -25.29
C VAL A 324 -14.73 -3.18 -25.90
N TRP A 325 -13.89 -2.22 -26.26
CA TRP A 325 -14.32 -1.00 -26.97
C TRP A 325 -15.04 -1.32 -28.28
N ARG A 326 -14.45 -2.19 -29.10
CA ARG A 326 -14.97 -2.53 -30.43
C ARG A 326 -16.33 -3.20 -30.38
N ASN A 327 -16.56 -4.05 -29.37
CA ASN A 327 -17.82 -4.76 -29.16
C ASN A 327 -18.94 -3.85 -28.65
N ASN A 328 -18.59 -2.77 -27.95
CA ASN A 328 -19.56 -1.86 -27.32
C ASN A 328 -19.68 -0.49 -28.05
N LEU A 329 -19.00 -0.32 -29.19
CA LEU A 329 -19.01 0.92 -29.97
C LEU A 329 -20.44 1.34 -30.36
N GLY A 330 -20.79 2.58 -30.05
CA GLY A 330 -22.09 3.17 -30.30
C GLY A 330 -23.03 3.16 -29.08
N SER A 331 -22.62 2.58 -27.95
CA SER A 331 -23.36 2.70 -26.69
C SER A 331 -23.37 4.14 -26.20
N SER A 332 -24.51 4.60 -25.69
CA SER A 332 -24.65 5.92 -25.06
C SER A 332 -24.19 5.94 -23.59
N ASN A 333 -23.86 4.78 -23.01
CA ASN A 333 -23.26 4.68 -21.68
C ASN A 333 -21.87 4.02 -21.77
N GLU A 334 -20.99 4.35 -20.83
CA GLU A 334 -19.63 3.81 -20.79
C GLU A 334 -19.44 2.71 -19.75
N LEU A 335 -20.54 2.21 -19.16
CA LEU A 335 -20.48 1.14 -18.16
C LEU A 335 -19.76 -0.11 -18.69
N ALA A 336 -19.90 -0.41 -19.98
CA ALA A 336 -19.26 -1.55 -20.62
C ALA A 336 -17.75 -1.38 -20.85
N ILE A 337 -17.22 -0.17 -20.66
CA ILE A 337 -15.79 0.14 -20.68
C ILE A 337 -15.33 0.71 -19.34
N HIS A 338 -16.06 0.39 -18.26
CA HIS A 338 -15.76 0.81 -16.89
C HIS A 338 -15.70 2.34 -16.69
N ASN A 339 -16.35 3.12 -17.58
CA ASN A 339 -16.23 4.58 -17.64
C ASN A 339 -14.79 5.09 -17.82
N ASN A 340 -13.90 4.27 -18.38
CA ASN A 340 -12.51 4.62 -18.68
C ASN A 340 -12.35 5.29 -20.05
N GLY A 341 -13.46 5.75 -20.63
CA GLY A 341 -13.54 6.53 -21.86
C GLY A 341 -13.53 8.04 -21.61
N ASN A 342 -14.16 8.79 -22.51
CA ASN A 342 -14.22 10.24 -22.48
C ASN A 342 -15.45 10.81 -21.75
N GLY A 343 -16.30 9.96 -21.18
CA GLY A 343 -17.57 10.33 -20.54
C GLY A 343 -18.68 10.74 -21.52
N GLY A 344 -18.51 10.49 -22.82
CA GLY A 344 -19.43 10.86 -23.90
C GLY A 344 -20.23 9.68 -24.49
N GLY A 345 -20.11 8.49 -23.92
CA GLY A 345 -20.57 7.24 -24.51
C GLY A 345 -19.44 6.57 -25.30
N ILE A 346 -19.62 5.31 -25.66
CA ILE A 346 -18.56 4.52 -26.32
C ILE A 346 -18.49 4.91 -27.80
N THR A 347 -17.51 5.74 -28.14
CA THR A 347 -17.32 6.39 -29.43
C THR A 347 -15.91 6.19 -29.98
N ALA A 348 -15.63 6.76 -31.17
CA ALA A 348 -14.29 6.77 -31.74
C ALA A 348 -13.28 7.64 -30.94
N ALA A 349 -13.76 8.51 -30.05
CA ALA A 349 -12.88 9.30 -29.18
C ALA A 349 -12.18 8.41 -28.15
N ASP A 350 -12.86 7.39 -27.64
CA ASP A 350 -12.30 6.45 -26.64
C ASP A 350 -11.17 5.62 -27.23
N TYR A 351 -11.25 5.27 -28.52
CA TYR A 351 -10.12 4.64 -29.21
C TYR A 351 -8.84 5.49 -29.16
N THR A 352 -8.97 6.82 -29.19
CA THR A 352 -7.81 7.71 -29.06
C THR A 352 -7.25 7.69 -27.65
N ILE A 353 -8.11 7.58 -26.64
CA ILE A 353 -7.72 7.42 -25.23
C ILE A 353 -6.95 6.10 -25.07
N TRP A 354 -7.53 4.98 -25.50
CA TRP A 354 -6.84 3.68 -25.47
C TRP A 354 -5.49 3.73 -26.19
N LYS A 355 -5.45 4.28 -27.41
CA LYS A 355 -4.20 4.37 -28.18
C LYS A 355 -3.14 5.20 -27.47
N ASN A 356 -3.52 6.29 -26.82
CA ASN A 356 -2.59 7.16 -26.10
C ASN A 356 -2.07 6.52 -24.82
N ASN A 357 -2.85 5.63 -24.22
CA ASN A 357 -2.50 4.92 -23.01
C ASN A 357 -2.02 3.49 -23.26
N PHE A 358 -1.91 3.04 -24.52
CA PHE A 358 -1.53 1.67 -24.85
C PHE A 358 -0.17 1.31 -24.25
N GLY A 359 -0.13 0.22 -23.48
CA GLY A 359 1.03 -0.24 -22.71
C GLY A 359 1.15 0.37 -21.31
N GLN A 360 0.23 1.25 -20.89
CA GLN A 360 0.13 1.67 -19.49
C GLN A 360 -0.46 0.54 -18.66
N SER A 361 -0.05 0.44 -17.40
CA SER A 361 -0.67 -0.43 -16.41
C SER A 361 -0.81 0.31 -15.08
N GLN A 362 -1.92 0.08 -14.39
CA GLN A 362 -2.04 0.40 -12.99
C GLN A 362 -1.06 -0.47 -12.21
N GLY A 363 -0.09 0.21 -11.64
CA GLY A 363 1.18 -0.36 -11.19
C GLY A 363 2.28 0.67 -11.33
N ALA A 364 2.25 1.54 -12.34
CA ALA A 364 3.03 2.78 -12.29
C ALA A 364 2.40 3.77 -11.29
N PHE A 365 2.38 3.41 -10.00
CA PHE A 365 2.04 4.33 -8.94
C PHE A 365 2.92 5.57 -9.14
N SER A 366 2.25 6.71 -9.35
CA SER A 366 2.90 8.01 -9.50
C SER A 366 3.41 8.45 -8.13
N GLY A 367 4.33 7.68 -7.56
CA GLY A 367 5.16 8.10 -6.44
C GLY A 367 5.98 9.27 -6.93
N LEU A 368 5.53 10.48 -6.54
CA LEU A 368 6.24 11.75 -6.65
C LEU A 368 7.34 11.76 -7.71
N ALA A 369 6.97 12.12 -8.95
CA ALA A 369 7.93 12.71 -9.87
C ALA A 369 8.45 14.01 -9.23
N GLY A 370 9.41 13.88 -8.29
CA GLY A 370 10.36 14.93 -8.05
C GLY A 370 10.94 15.31 -9.41
N PRO A 371 11.12 16.60 -9.71
CA PRO A 371 11.59 17.01 -11.02
C PRO A 371 12.95 16.35 -11.24
N THR A 372 12.98 15.30 -12.06
CA THR A 372 14.22 14.83 -12.63
C THR A 372 14.63 15.94 -13.58
N SER A 373 15.40 16.89 -13.07
CA SER A 373 16.15 17.82 -13.91
C SER A 373 16.99 16.94 -14.81
N VAL A 374 16.49 16.69 -16.01
CA VAL A 374 17.29 16.16 -17.11
C VAL A 374 18.47 17.12 -17.22
N PRO A 375 19.72 16.66 -17.04
CA PRO A 375 20.85 17.50 -17.37
C PRO A 375 20.73 17.78 -18.86
N GLU A 376 20.41 19.03 -19.22
CA GLU A 376 20.52 19.45 -20.61
C GLU A 376 21.97 19.15 -21.04
N PRO A 377 22.20 18.40 -22.13
CA PRO A 377 23.53 18.29 -22.68
C PRO A 377 23.98 19.72 -22.98
N THR A 378 25.06 20.11 -22.32
CA THR A 378 25.70 21.42 -22.44
C THR A 378 25.67 21.89 -23.89
N ALA A 379 24.78 22.83 -24.19
CA ALA A 379 24.76 23.61 -25.42
C ALA A 379 25.95 24.60 -25.48
N LEU A 380 27.13 24.14 -25.07
CA LEU A 380 28.41 24.84 -25.04
C LEU A 380 29.46 24.18 -25.94
N SER A 381 29.10 23.18 -26.75
CA SER A 381 30.01 22.57 -27.73
C SER A 381 29.73 22.92 -29.19
N ILE A 382 28.72 23.74 -29.50
CA ILE A 382 28.49 24.30 -30.85
C ILE A 382 28.58 25.83 -30.80
N ALA A 383 29.75 26.34 -30.42
CA ALA A 383 30.11 27.75 -30.64
C ALA A 383 31.60 27.95 -31.00
N VAL A 384 32.41 26.89 -31.12
CA VAL A 384 33.86 27.02 -31.37
C VAL A 384 34.31 26.50 -32.75
N VAL A 385 33.42 25.95 -33.59
CA VAL A 385 33.80 25.51 -34.96
C VAL A 385 33.38 26.49 -36.08
N CYS A 386 32.64 27.58 -35.79
CA CYS A 386 32.21 28.52 -36.84
C CYS A 386 32.99 29.84 -36.95
N PHE A 387 34.10 30.04 -36.22
CA PHE A 387 34.96 31.24 -36.39
C PHE A 387 36.46 30.92 -36.54
N GLY A 388 36.80 29.90 -37.33
CA GLY A 388 38.19 29.51 -37.59
C GLY A 388 38.56 29.25 -39.05
N GLY A 389 37.75 29.66 -40.02
CA GLY A 389 37.87 29.16 -41.40
C GLY A 389 37.76 30.17 -42.54
N LEU A 390 37.77 31.49 -42.30
CA LEU A 390 37.67 32.49 -43.39
C LEU A 390 38.58 33.69 -43.17
N CYS A 391 39.90 33.44 -43.12
CA CYS A 391 40.92 34.47 -43.32
C CYS A 391 42.16 33.85 -43.96
N LEU A 392 42.05 33.33 -45.20
CA LEU A 392 43.19 33.05 -46.08
C LEU A 392 42.67 32.88 -47.51
N GLY A 393 42.67 33.98 -48.28
CA GLY A 393 42.19 34.00 -49.67
C GLY A 393 42.46 35.34 -50.33
N ARG A 394 43.72 35.56 -50.65
CA ARG A 394 44.32 36.77 -51.23
C ARG A 394 43.69 37.24 -52.57
N ALA A 395 43.61 38.56 -52.67
CA ALA A 395 44.12 39.39 -53.77
C ALA A 395 43.27 39.73 -55.03
N ARG A 396 43.20 41.06 -55.23
CA ARG A 396 43.32 41.86 -56.48
C ARG A 396 42.14 41.93 -57.45
N GLN A 397 41.52 43.11 -57.50
CA GLN A 397 41.51 44.13 -58.59
C GLN A 397 40.45 45.19 -58.19
N GLY A 398 40.72 46.50 -58.05
CA GLY A 398 41.14 47.47 -59.06
C GLY A 398 39.97 48.46 -59.29
N LYS A 399 40.08 49.72 -58.87
CA LYS A 399 39.23 50.84 -59.32
C LYS A 399 40.13 51.82 -60.06
N HIS A 400 39.69 52.19 -61.27
CA HIS A 400 40.10 53.29 -62.15
C HIS A 400 41.59 53.67 -62.26
#